data_AF-A0A7L5AP00-F1
#
_entry.id   AF-A0A7L5AP00-F1
#
_cell.length_a   1.000
_cell.length_b   1.000
_cell.length_c   1.000
_cell.angle_alpha   90.00
_cell.angle_beta   90.00
_cell.angle_gamma   90.00
#
_symmetry.space_group_name_H-M   'P 1'
#
loop_
_entity.id
_entity.type
_entity.pdbx_description
1 polymer ?
#
loop_
_entity_poly.entity_id
_entity_poly.type
_entity_poly.pdbx_seq_one_letter_code
_entity_poly.pdbx_strand_id
1 'polypeptide(L)' 'MKVSVSLSEADLALLDEYVSQEGLPSRSAGVQTAIRRLHRENLRDAYMEAWRDWADSPDSSEWDMTVADGDDDAAR' A
#
# COMPACT_ATOMS: atom_id res chain seq x y z
N MET A 1 -11.18 21.77 -4.00
CA MET A 1 -12.45 22.16 -3.35
C MET A 1 -12.21 22.23 -1.84
N LYS A 2 -12.77 23.20 -1.12
CA LYS A 2 -12.67 23.28 0.35
C LYS A 2 -13.96 22.76 0.96
N VAL A 3 -13.83 21.96 2.02
CA VAL A 3 -14.94 21.38 2.77
C VAL A 3 -14.69 21.61 4.26
N SER A 4 -15.76 21.80 5.03
CA SER A 4 -15.71 21.83 6.49
C SER A 4 -16.13 20.46 7.01
N VAL A 5 -15.36 19.91 7.95
CA VAL A 5 -15.61 18.59 8.53
C VAL A 5 -15.47 18.67 10.05
N SER A 6 -16.29 17.91 10.76
CA SER A 6 -16.18 17.73 12.20
C SER A 6 -15.46 16.41 12.46
N LEU A 7 -14.39 16.44 13.26
CA LEU A 7 -13.61 15.28 13.68
C LEU A 7 -13.51 15.27 15.20
N SER A 8 -13.43 14.09 15.79
CA SER A 8 -13.04 13.98 17.20
C SER A 8 -11.58 14.43 17.39
N GLU A 9 -11.20 14.80 18.62
CA GLU A 9 -9.80 15.11 18.93
C GLU A 9 -8.87 13.93 18.65
N ALA A 10 -9.35 12.71 18.91
CA ALA A 10 -8.59 11.49 18.65
C ALA A 10 -8.34 11.28 17.14
N ASP A 11 -9.36 11.47 16.30
CA ASP A 11 -9.22 11.33 14.84
C ASP A 11 -8.30 12.42 14.26
N LEU A 12 -8.36 13.64 14.81
CA LEU A 12 -7.46 14.73 14.39
C LEU A 12 -6.01 14.43 14.78
N ALA A 13 -5.77 13.87 15.97
CA ALA A 13 -4.43 13.47 16.41
C ALA A 13 -3.84 12.37 15.52
N LEU A 14 -4.64 11.35 15.17
CA LEU A 14 -4.24 10.31 14.21
C LEU A 14 -3.89 10.87 12.83
N LEU A 15 -4.70 11.82 12.34
CA LEU A 15 -4.43 12.49 11.06
C LEU A 15 -3.11 13.27 11.11
N ASP A 16 -2.82 13.96 12.21
CA ASP A 16 -1.58 14.73 12.39
C ASP A 16 -0.35 13.84 12.45
N GLU A 17 -0.44 12.73 13.18
CA GLU A 17 0.62 11.72 13.23
C GLU A 17 0.89 11.16 11.82
N TYR A 18 -0.17 10.77 11.09
CA TYR A 18 -0.05 10.26 9.73
C TYR A 18 0.61 11.27 8.78
N VAL A 19 0.19 12.54 8.84
CA VAL A 19 0.77 13.62 8.03
C VAL A 19 2.25 13.81 8.33
N SER A 20 2.65 13.73 9.60
CA SER A 20 4.04 13.84 10.04
C SER A 20 4.88 12.67 9.53
N GLN A 21 4.43 11.44 9.76
CA GLN A 21 5.16 10.21 9.40
C GLN A 21 5.39 10.09 7.89
N GLU A 22 4.41 10.48 7.08
CA GLU A 22 4.49 10.38 5.62
C GLU A 22 5.07 11.65 4.97
N GLY A 23 5.50 12.65 5.77
CA GLY A 23 6.08 13.89 5.27
C GLY A 23 5.12 14.73 4.42
N LEU A 24 3.82 14.68 4.71
CA LEU A 24 2.80 15.33 3.90
C LEU A 24 2.73 16.83 4.19
N PRO A 25 2.46 17.67 3.17
CA PRO A 25 2.53 19.12 3.31
C PRO A 25 1.35 19.73 4.11
N SER A 26 0.28 18.97 4.38
CA SER A 26 -0.88 19.45 5.15
C SER A 26 -1.82 18.33 5.57
N ARG A 27 -2.69 18.63 6.55
CA ARG A 27 -3.87 17.82 6.91
C ARG A 27 -4.76 17.50 5.71
N SER A 28 -4.98 18.47 4.81
CA SER A 28 -5.75 18.24 3.58
C SER A 28 -5.08 17.23 2.64
N ALA A 29 -3.74 17.22 2.56
CA ALA A 29 -3.00 16.20 1.82
C ALA A 29 -3.13 14.81 2.47
N GLY A 30 -3.14 14.75 3.81
CA GLY A 30 -3.45 13.54 4.57
C GLY A 30 -4.83 12.97 4.23
N VAL A 31 -5.88 13.79 4.35
CA VAL A 31 -7.27 13.39 4.05
C VAL A 31 -7.42 12.94 2.59
N GLN A 32 -6.85 13.66 1.62
CA GLN A 32 -6.92 13.26 0.21
C GLN A 32 -6.21 11.92 -0.04
N THR A 33 -5.11 11.66 0.65
CA THR A 33 -4.39 10.39 0.55
C THR A 33 -5.19 9.26 1.16
N ALA A 34 -5.80 9.47 2.33
CA ALA A 34 -6.72 8.53 2.95
C ALA A 34 -7.89 8.18 2.00
N ILE A 35 -8.56 9.16 1.41
CA ILE A 35 -9.67 8.94 0.45
C ILE A 35 -9.21 8.08 -0.74
N ARG A 36 -8.03 8.36 -1.30
CA ARG A 36 -7.45 7.54 -2.39
C ARG A 36 -7.15 6.11 -1.95
N ARG A 37 -6.79 5.90 -0.68
CA ARG A 37 -6.55 4.56 -0.11
C ARG A 37 -7.87 3.83 0.16
N LEU A 38 -8.91 4.50 0.64
CA LEU A 38 -10.26 3.94 0.81
C LEU A 38 -10.81 3.39 -0.51
N HIS A 39 -10.57 4.09 -1.62
CA HIS A 39 -10.96 3.62 -2.96
C HIS A 39 -10.30 2.30 -3.37
N ARG A 40 -9.20 1.92 -2.70
CA ARG A 40 -8.45 0.68 -2.92
C ARG A 40 -8.69 -0.37 -1.84
N GLU A 41 -9.75 -0.27 -1.03
CA GLU A 41 -10.01 -1.25 0.04
C GLU A 41 -10.12 -2.68 -0.50
N ASN A 42 -10.76 -2.86 -1.67
CA ASN A 42 -10.81 -4.17 -2.33
C ASN A 42 -9.49 -4.62 -2.95
N LEU A 43 -8.48 -3.74 -3.00
CA LEU A 43 -7.17 -4.07 -3.56
C LEU A 43 -6.43 -5.04 -2.65
N ARG A 44 -6.58 -4.90 -1.32
CA ARG A 44 -5.99 -5.85 -0.37
C ARG A 44 -6.55 -7.25 -0.61
N ASP A 45 -7.87 -7.38 -0.69
CA ASP A 45 -8.54 -8.66 -0.90
C ASP A 45 -8.20 -9.24 -2.27
N ALA A 46 -8.18 -8.41 -3.32
CA ALA A 46 -7.75 -8.82 -4.65
C ALA A 46 -6.28 -9.29 -4.70
N TYR A 47 -5.37 -8.64 -3.97
CA TYR A 47 -3.98 -9.10 -3.85
C TYR A 47 -3.89 -10.41 -3.07
N MET A 48 -4.66 -10.59 -2.00
CA MET A 48 -4.69 -11.86 -1.25
C MET A 48 -5.22 -13.02 -2.11
N GLU A 49 -6.27 -12.77 -2.89
CA GLU A 49 -6.81 -13.75 -3.83
C GLU A 49 -5.78 -14.08 -4.93
N ALA A 50 -5.21 -13.06 -5.56
CA ALA A 50 -4.18 -13.25 -6.60
C ALA A 50 -2.95 -14.02 -6.08
N TRP A 51 -2.51 -13.78 -4.85
CA TRP A 51 -1.41 -14.54 -4.25
C TRP A 51 -1.78 -15.99 -3.95
N ARG A 52 -3.03 -16.28 -3.53
CA ARG A 52 -3.52 -17.65 -3.36
C ARG A 52 -3.57 -18.38 -4.69
N ASP A 53 -4.16 -17.75 -5.70
CA ASP A 53 -4.27 -18.33 -7.04
C ASP A 53 -2.88 -18.61 -7.65
N TRP A 54 -1.93 -17.69 -7.45
CA TRP A 54 -0.54 -17.88 -7.85
C TRP A 54 0.11 -19.07 -7.11
N ALA A 55 -0.02 -19.13 -5.78
CA ALA A 55 0.58 -20.19 -4.98
C ALA A 55 0.03 -21.59 -5.30
N ASP A 56 -1.25 -21.67 -5.69
CA ASP A 56 -1.90 -22.91 -6.12
C ASP A 56 -1.59 -23.26 -7.59
N SER A 57 -0.97 -22.34 -8.36
CA SER A 57 -0.60 -22.55 -9.76
C SER A 57 0.73 -23.32 -9.89
N PRO A 58 0.82 -24.28 -10.82
CA PRO A 58 2.10 -24.92 -11.19
C PRO A 58 3.19 -23.90 -11.57
N ASP A 59 2.77 -22.78 -12.19
CA ASP A 59 3.64 -21.69 -12.61
C ASP A 59 4.50 -21.17 -11.45
N SER A 60 3.99 -21.14 -10.21
CA SER A 60 4.78 -20.65 -9.06
C SER A 60 6.08 -21.44 -8.90
N SER A 61 6.02 -22.76 -9.03
CA SER A 61 7.20 -23.63 -8.91
C SER A 61 8.14 -23.52 -10.12
N GLU A 62 7.59 -23.22 -11.30
CA GLU A 62 8.37 -23.03 -12.52
C GLU A 62 9.17 -21.72 -12.47
N TRP A 63 8.54 -20.65 -11.98
CA TRP A 63 9.16 -19.33 -11.83
C TRP A 63 10.18 -19.28 -10.68
N ASP A 64 9.97 -20.05 -9.60
CA ASP A 64 10.91 -20.14 -8.47
C ASP A 64 12.33 -20.57 -8.90
N MET A 65 12.44 -21.38 -9.96
CA MET A 65 13.75 -21.82 -10.47
C MET A 65 14.61 -20.66 -11.00
N THR A 66 13.99 -19.55 -11.40
CA THR A 66 14.69 -18.38 -11.98
C THR A 66 15.05 -17.31 -10.96
N VAL A 67 14.75 -17.51 -9.67
CA VAL A 67 14.93 -16.48 -8.64
C VAL A 67 16.40 -16.05 -8.46
N ALA A 68 17.33 -16.96 -8.73
CA ALA A 68 18.78 -16.75 -8.58
C ALA A 68 19.49 -16.39 -9.90
N ASP A 69 18.74 -16.25 -11.00
CA ASP A 69 19.33 -15.93 -12.30
C ASP A 69 19.95 -14.53 -12.26
N GLY A 70 21.27 -14.45 -12.45
CA GLY A 70 22.02 -13.18 -12.48
C GLY A 70 22.68 -12.78 -11.15
N ASP A 71 22.46 -13.51 -10.06
CA ASP A 71 23.12 -13.25 -8.77
C ASP A 71 24.65 -13.39 -8.84
N ASP A 72 25.15 -14.26 -9.72
CA ASP A 72 26.60 -14.43 -9.97
C ASP A 72 27.23 -13.30 -10.81
N ASP A 73 26.43 -12.48 -11.50
CA ASP A 73 26.92 -11.38 -12.35
C ASP A 73 26.99 -10.03 -11.61
N ALA A 74 26.39 -9.95 -10.41
CA ALA A 74 26.46 -8.77 -9.54
C ALA A 74 27.83 -8.60 -8.83
N ALA A 75 28.71 -9.61 -8.91
CA ALA A 75 30.03 -9.62 -8.28
C ALA A 75 31.18 -9.15 -9.21
N ARG A 76 30.91 -8.66 -10.42
CA ARG A 76 31.92 -8.11 -11.36
C ARG A 76 31.88 -6.60 -11.50
#